data_AF-A0A392TTQ1-F1
#
_entry.id   AF-A0A392TTQ1-F1
#
_cell.length_a   1.000
_cell.length_b   1.000
_cell.length_c   1.000
_cell.angle_alpha   90.00
_cell.angle_beta   90.00
_cell.angle_gamma   90.00
#
_symmetry.space_group_name_H-M   'P 1'
#
loop_
_entity.id
_entity.type
_entity.pdbx_description
1 polymer ?
#
loop_
_entity_poly.entity_id
_entity_poly.type
_entity_poly.pdbx_seq_one_letter_code
_entity_poly.pdbx_strand_id
1 'polypeptide(L)' 'MDVKTTFLNGNLLEDVYMTQPEGFDIPEEAKKICKLQRSIYGLKQASRSWNLRFDET' A
#
# COMPACT_ATOMS: atom_id res chain seq x y z
N MET A 1 17.57 -12.17 5.94
CA MET A 1 16.27 -12.86 6.05
C MET A 1 15.42 -12.43 4.86
N ASP A 2 14.93 -13.38 4.08
CA ASP A 2 14.03 -13.11 2.95
C ASP A 2 12.62 -12.95 3.51
N VAL A 3 12.29 -11.73 3.92
CA VAL A 3 11.01 -11.46 4.55
C VAL A 3 10.03 -11.07 3.43
N LYS A 4 9.43 -12.09 2.81
CA LYS A 4 8.51 -11.94 1.65
C LYS A 4 7.25 -11.10 1.93
N THR A 5 6.97 -10.79 3.19
CA THR A 5 5.76 -10.08 3.66
C THR A 5 6.02 -8.67 4.19
N THR A 6 7.25 -8.18 4.15
CA THR A 6 7.64 -6.89 4.74
C THR A 6 6.95 -5.72 4.09
N PHE A 7 6.89 -5.74 2.77
CA PHE A 7 6.25 -4.71 1.99
C PHE A 7 4.75 -4.68 2.24
N LEU A 8 4.10 -5.80 2.54
CA LEU A 8 2.66 -5.87 2.84
C LEU A 8 2.30 -5.36 4.25
N ASN A 9 3.29 -5.28 5.14
CA ASN A 9 3.11 -4.83 6.52
C ASN A 9 3.73 -3.46 6.79
N GLY A 10 4.33 -2.81 5.79
CA GLY A 10 4.87 -1.46 5.93
C GLY A 10 3.75 -0.44 6.10
N ASN A 11 3.85 0.41 7.12
CA ASN A 11 2.98 1.56 7.24
C ASN A 11 3.27 2.55 6.11
N LEU A 12 2.21 3.10 5.54
CA LEU A 12 2.31 4.20 4.59
C LEU A 12 2.37 5.51 5.37
N LEU A 13 3.47 6.24 5.24
CA LEU A 13 3.60 7.58 5.82
C LEU A 13 2.84 8.64 5.01
N GLU A 14 2.59 8.33 3.74
CA GLU A 14 1.90 9.19 2.80
C GLU A 14 0.53 8.59 2.47
N ASP A 15 -0.43 9.46 2.19
CA ASP A 15 -1.75 9.04 1.73
C ASP A 15 -1.66 8.57 0.28
N VAL A 16 -1.66 7.25 0.07
CA VAL A 16 -1.62 6.64 -1.26
C VAL A 16 -3.03 6.22 -1.65
N TYR A 17 -3.46 6.65 -2.84
CA TYR A 17 -4.74 6.27 -3.43
C TYR A 17 -4.51 5.44 -4.70
N MET A 18 -5.42 4.51 -4.96
CA MET A 18 -5.45 3.73 -6.20
C MET A 18 -6.86 3.69 -6.78
N THR A 19 -6.95 3.45 -8.09
CA THR A 19 -8.22 3.11 -8.73
C THR A 19 -8.72 1.78 -8.20
N GLN A 20 -10.05 1.58 -8.23
CA GLN A 20 -10.62 0.28 -7.88
C GLN A 20 -10.04 -0.82 -8.78
N PRO A 21 -9.68 -1.98 -8.21
CA PRO A 21 -9.15 -3.09 -8.98
C PRO A 21 -10.26 -3.74 -9.82
N GLU A 22 -9.87 -4.37 -10.93
CA GLU A 22 -10.81 -5.14 -11.76
C GLU A 22 -11.48 -6.24 -10.93
N GLY A 23 -12.81 -6.38 -11.06
CA GLY A 23 -13.62 -7.31 -10.27
C GLY A 23 -14.16 -6.72 -8.97
N PHE A 24 -13.83 -5.47 -8.64
CA PHE A 24 -14.49 -4.68 -7.60
C PHE A 24 -15.45 -3.67 -8.25
N ASP A 25 -16.46 -4.20 -8.93
CA ASP A 25 -17.46 -3.40 -9.65
C ASP A 25 -18.73 -3.27 -8.81
N ILE A 26 -18.72 -2.34 -7.85
CA ILE A 26 -19.94 -1.96 -7.14
C ILE A 26 -20.56 -0.78 -7.93
N PRO A 27 -21.75 -0.94 -8.55
CA PRO A 27 -22.32 0.07 -9.44
C PRO A 27 -22.50 1.44 -8.78
N GLU A 28 -22.78 1.44 -7.47
CA GLU A 28 -22.98 2.64 -6.66
C GLU A 28 -21.66 3.30 -6.22
N GLU A 29 -20.53 2.58 -6.33
CA GLU A 29 -19.21 3.05 -5.93
C GLU A 29 -18.24 3.21 -7.10
N ALA A 30 -18.71 3.09 -8.35
CA ALA A 30 -17.87 3.11 -9.56
C ALA A 30 -16.96 4.36 -9.70
N LYS A 31 -17.25 5.46 -8.98
CA LYS A 31 -16.43 6.68 -8.96
C LYS A 31 -15.52 6.83 -7.73
N LYS A 32 -15.49 5.85 -6.83
CA LYS A 32 -14.65 5.90 -5.64
C LYS A 32 -13.21 5.51 -5.97
N ILE A 33 -12.30 6.03 -5.16
CA ILE A 33 -10.88 5.67 -5.16
C ILE A 33 -10.57 4.94 -3.85
N CYS A 34 -9.67 3.97 -3.90
CA CYS A 34 -9.26 3.21 -2.73
C CYS A 34 -8.10 3.91 -2.03
N LYS A 35 -8.23 4.20 -0.73
CA LYS A 35 -7.10 4.62 0.10
C LYS A 35 -6.37 3.39 0.63
N LEU A 36 -5.10 3.26 0.29
CA LEU A 36 -4.26 2.17 0.78
C LEU A 36 -3.94 2.40 2.26
N GLN A 37 -4.27 1.42 3.10
CA GLN A 37 -3.96 1.43 4.53
C GLN A 37 -2.56 0.86 4.84
N ARG A 38 -2.02 0.06 3.92
CA ARG A 38 -0.72 -0.60 4.04
C ARG A 38 0.00 -0.55 2.71
N SER A 39 1.33 -0.60 2.78
CA SER A 39 2.16 -0.74 1.60
C SER A 39 1.81 -2.04 0.88
N ILE A 40 1.84 -2.01 -0.45
CA ILE A 40 1.68 -3.18 -1.31
C ILE A 40 2.92 -3.31 -2.19
N TYR A 41 3.13 -4.51 -2.75
CA TYR A 41 4.26 -4.75 -3.64
C TYR A 41 4.19 -3.83 -4.87
N GLY A 42 5.34 -3.35 -5.34
CA GLY A 42 5.44 -2.50 -6.53
C GLY A 42 5.21 -1.01 -6.32
N LEU A 43 4.84 -0.56 -5.11
CA LEU A 43 4.85 0.88 -4.80
C LEU A 43 6.29 1.39 -4.69
N LYS A 44 6.60 2.51 -5.34
CA LYS A 44 7.93 3.16 -5.27
C LYS A 44 8.31 3.52 -3.83
N GLN A 45 7.34 3.96 -3.04
CA GLN A 45 7.53 4.28 -1.62
C GLN A 45 7.65 3.06 -0.71
N ALA A 46 7.34 1.83 -1.16
CA ALA A 46 7.40 0.64 -0.32
C ALA A 46 8.80 0.41 0.26
N SER A 47 9.86 0.64 -0.53
CA SER A 47 11.25 0.57 -0.07
C SER A 47 11.60 1.65 0.96
N ARG A 48 11.06 2.86 0.80
CA ARG A 48 11.28 3.97 1.75
C ARG A 48 10.55 3.72 3.07
N SER A 49 9.28 3.31 3.01
CA SER A 49 8.50 2.89 4.18
C SER A 49 9.18 1.75 4.94
N TRP A 50 9.80 0.81 4.24
CA TRP A 50 10.55 -0.27 4.86
C TRP A 50 11.83 0.21 5.57
N ASN A 51 12.61 1.07 4.90
CA ASN A 51 13.82 1.64 5.50
C ASN A 51 13.50 2.46 6.75
N LEU A 52 12.44 3.27 6.72
CA LEU A 52 12.03 4.09 7.88
C LEU A 52 11.58 3.22 9.06
N ARG A 53 10.93 2.09 8.81
CA ARG A 53 10.58 1.13 9.86
C ARG A 53 11.81 0.48 10.52
N PHE A 54 12.91 0.33 9.78
CA PHE A 54 14.16 -0.18 10.34
C PHE A 54 14.90 0.86 11.19
N ASP A 55 14.80 2.13 10.81
CA ASP A 55 15.47 3.26 11.46
C ASP A 55 14.80 3.67 12.79
N GLU A 56 13.53 3.30 13.02
CA GLU A 56 12.82 3.49 14.30
C GLU A 56 13.22 2.49 15.41
N THR A 57 14.36 1.79 15.27
CA THR A 57 14.91 0.87 16.30
C THR A 57 15.98 1.56 17.14
#